data_AF-A0A6M3L9B0-F1
#
_entry.id   AF-A0A6M3L9B0-F1
#
_cell.length_a   1.000
_cell.length_b   1.000
_cell.length_c   1.000
_cell.angle_alpha   90.00
_cell.angle_beta   90.00
_cell.angle_gamma   90.00
#
_symmetry.space_group_name_H-M   'P 1'
#
loop_
_entity.id
_entity.type
_entity.pdbx_description
1 polymer ?
#
loop_
_entity_poly.entity_id
_entity_poly.type
_entity_poly.pdbx_seq_one_letter_code
_entity_poly.pdbx_strand_id
1 'polypeptide(L)'
;MEIYIKGKGDKVSLTNSDFVTKGGEGSIYIKNGIVYKIYHDKNKTIEESKIEELSILDHKSIVRPLNIILDKNKAVIGFTMKEIRSSIALCRLFTNDFWKRNNIAIDIIIELVSNIKNAISFIHQHSGYLQVDGNELNYLTNKKFTFPYIIDIDSIQTPTHNATAIMPSIRDYHTKGFNHLTDWFGFAIVTCQLLLGIHPFKGSHPDFKKKDLEGRMKANVSIFNKETRLPPTTREFALFLPETYKTWYIELFENGVRSEPPTVIGKILMTPVKIKLTVSSDVFEITKISTEKDEILFHKKTLLHEIVKTIDGSIRINKDTYFNLFLDSEVVLTPIKEIPIFIKKKNDILVAKLIDKKLNLIMPSIETEEYMIIENHIYIKFRDKITEYYFEDRRGDKVFLAVKSTINVMPKSTTIHSNVIYQNILGKAYFTMPIPKDSGPSEWYSILVNEADGYKILDAKYLNKVLVITAHKDNAYHRFIIKVNKDKY
;
A
#
# COMPACT_ATOMS: atom_id res chain seq x y z
N MET A 1 23.44 -4.61 17.10
CA MET A 1 24.20 -3.36 16.88
C MET A 1 24.01 -2.47 18.09
N GLU A 2 25.10 -2.00 18.69
CA GLU A 2 25.06 -1.09 19.83
C GLU A 2 25.18 0.36 19.34
N ILE A 3 24.29 1.23 19.82
CA ILE A 3 24.25 2.65 19.48
C ILE A 3 23.99 3.49 20.74
N TYR A 4 24.24 4.80 20.64
CA TYR A 4 24.03 5.76 21.71
C TYR A 4 23.20 6.94 21.21
N ILE A 5 22.28 7.45 22.03
CA ILE A 5 21.51 8.65 21.68
C ILE A 5 22.24 9.87 22.26
N LYS A 6 22.62 10.82 21.38
CA LYS A 6 23.33 12.04 21.79
C LYS A 6 22.50 12.80 22.84
N GLY A 7 23.15 13.25 23.91
CA GLY A 7 22.52 13.98 25.01
C GLY A 7 21.74 13.14 26.02
N LYS A 8 21.48 11.85 25.76
CA LYS A 8 20.76 10.96 26.71
C LYS A 8 21.67 9.98 27.43
N GLY A 9 22.84 9.66 26.86
CA GLY A 9 23.80 8.71 27.46
C GLY A 9 23.36 7.23 27.41
N ASP A 10 22.09 6.97 27.09
CA ASP A 10 21.53 5.62 27.01
C ASP A 10 22.14 4.80 25.87
N LYS A 11 22.64 3.62 26.23
CA LYS A 11 23.02 2.57 25.30
C LYS A 11 21.78 1.84 24.80
N VAL A 12 21.59 1.78 23.48
CA VAL A 12 20.52 1.02 22.85
C VAL A 12 21.13 -0.12 22.02
N SER A 13 20.65 -1.34 22.26
CA SER A 13 21.00 -2.50 21.42
C SER A 13 19.88 -2.79 20.43
N LEU A 14 20.16 -2.64 19.13
CA LEU A 14 19.27 -3.00 18.03
C LEU A 14 19.57 -4.42 17.56
N THR A 15 18.56 -5.27 17.44
CA THR A 15 18.68 -6.66 17.01
C THR A 15 17.99 -6.90 15.66
N ASN A 16 18.09 -8.12 15.13
CA ASN A 16 17.40 -8.49 13.89
C ASN A 16 15.86 -8.43 14.03
N SER A 17 15.30 -8.62 15.24
CA SER A 17 13.86 -8.47 15.47
C SER A 17 13.39 -7.01 15.41
N ASP A 18 14.32 -6.06 15.57
CA ASP A 18 14.04 -4.63 15.47
C ASP A 18 14.12 -4.14 14.02
N PHE A 19 14.75 -4.89 13.10
CA PHE A 19 14.90 -4.51 11.70
C PHE A 19 13.55 -4.51 10.95
N VAL A 20 13.33 -3.45 10.16
CA VAL A 20 12.11 -3.24 9.38
C VAL A 20 12.40 -3.36 7.89
N THR A 21 13.38 -2.59 7.41
CA THR A 21 13.73 -2.53 6.00
C THR A 21 15.09 -1.88 5.79
N LYS A 22 15.64 -2.09 4.60
CA LYS A 22 16.87 -1.47 4.11
C LYS A 22 16.53 -0.67 2.84
N GLY A 23 16.72 0.64 2.89
CA GLY A 23 16.61 1.54 1.75
C GLY A 23 17.97 1.85 1.11
N GLY A 24 17.98 2.77 0.14
CA GLY A 24 19.18 3.18 -0.59
C GLY A 24 20.23 3.84 0.31
N GLU A 25 19.80 4.68 1.27
CA GLU A 25 20.72 5.46 2.11
C GLU A 25 20.95 4.88 3.50
N GLY A 26 20.04 4.03 3.99
CA GLY A 26 20.13 3.50 5.34
C GLY A 26 19.22 2.32 5.64
N SER A 27 19.38 1.79 6.86
CA SER A 27 18.54 0.75 7.45
C SER A 27 17.59 1.37 8.48
N ILE A 28 16.37 0.86 8.53
CA ILE A 28 15.36 1.27 9.50
C ILE A 28 15.17 0.16 10.54
N TYR A 29 15.27 0.53 11.80
CA TYR A 29 14.94 -0.30 12.94
C TYR A 29 13.83 0.37 13.76
N ILE A 30 13.00 -0.42 14.44
CA ILE A 30 12.01 0.09 15.38
C ILE A 30 12.21 -0.61 16.72
N LYS A 31 12.23 0.14 17.82
CA LYS A 31 12.26 -0.41 19.17
C LYS A 31 11.51 0.52 20.12
N ASN A 32 10.61 -0.03 20.95
CA ASN A 32 9.87 0.70 21.99
C ASN A 32 9.18 2.01 21.51
N GLY A 33 8.58 2.00 20.31
CA GLY A 33 7.91 3.21 19.77
C GLY A 33 8.83 4.23 19.11
N ILE A 34 10.13 3.93 19.01
CA ILE A 34 11.15 4.79 18.39
C ILE A 34 11.66 4.10 17.11
N VAL A 35 11.74 4.86 16.04
CA VAL A 35 12.37 4.47 14.77
C VAL A 35 13.82 4.97 14.78
N TYR A 36 14.74 4.13 14.34
CA TYR A 36 16.17 4.41 14.21
C TYR A 36 16.55 4.28 12.74
N LYS A 37 16.84 5.40 12.07
CA LYS A 37 17.43 5.41 10.72
C LYS A 37 18.94 5.44 10.86
N ILE A 38 19.60 4.43 10.32
CA ILE A 38 21.06 4.24 10.38
C ILE A 38 21.60 4.27 8.96
N TYR A 39 22.44 5.25 8.64
CA TYR A 39 22.98 5.39 7.28
C TYR A 39 23.99 4.28 6.96
N HIS A 40 24.05 3.86 5.69
CA HIS A 40 25.08 2.93 5.22
C HIS A 40 26.44 3.60 5.08
N ASP A 41 26.44 4.89 4.73
CA ASP A 41 27.62 5.73 4.56
C ASP A 41 27.61 6.85 5.61
N LYS A 42 28.65 6.88 6.45
CA LYS A 42 28.79 7.88 7.52
C LYS A 42 29.01 9.29 6.98
N ASN A 43 29.50 9.44 5.75
CA ASN A 43 29.72 10.75 5.13
C ASN A 43 28.42 11.38 4.62
N LYS A 44 27.32 10.61 4.59
CA LYS A 44 25.99 11.07 4.16
C LYS A 44 25.02 11.26 5.32
N THR A 45 25.51 11.20 6.55
CA THR A 45 24.65 11.41 7.72
C THR A 45 24.16 12.84 7.77
N ILE A 46 22.91 13.01 8.16
CA ILE A 46 22.33 14.33 8.43
C ILE A 46 23.18 15.12 9.44
N GLU A 47 23.38 16.41 9.15
CA GLU A 47 24.06 17.35 10.04
C GLU A 47 23.17 17.74 11.23
N GLU A 48 23.78 18.06 12.37
CA GLU A 48 23.05 18.42 13.60
C GLU A 48 22.23 19.70 13.44
N SER A 49 22.82 20.71 12.82
CA SER A 49 22.16 21.97 12.45
C SER A 49 20.88 21.72 11.65
N LYS A 50 20.89 20.74 10.73
CA LYS A 50 19.69 20.38 9.95
C LYS A 50 18.60 19.75 10.83
N ILE A 51 18.95 18.92 11.80
CA ILE A 51 17.97 18.37 12.76
C ILE A 51 17.34 19.48 13.59
N GLU A 52 18.13 20.46 14.03
CA GLU A 52 17.65 21.62 14.77
C GLU A 52 16.68 22.46 13.93
N GLU A 53 17.01 22.74 12.67
CA GLU A 53 16.11 23.42 11.74
C GLU A 53 14.81 22.64 11.51
N LEU A 54 14.89 21.34 11.22
CA LEU A 54 13.71 20.49 11.02
C LEU A 54 12.84 20.35 12.27
N SER A 55 13.33 20.74 13.46
CA SER A 55 12.55 20.70 14.70
C SER A 55 11.35 21.65 14.69
N ILE A 56 11.39 22.73 13.89
CA ILE A 56 10.28 23.68 13.74
C ILE A 56 9.07 23.06 13.03
N LEU A 57 9.29 22.00 12.24
CA LEU A 57 8.23 21.30 11.51
C LEU A 57 7.45 20.35 12.43
N ASP A 58 6.98 20.86 13.56
CA ASP A 58 6.24 20.11 14.58
C ASP A 58 4.75 20.01 14.22
N HIS A 59 4.45 19.13 13.27
CA HIS A 59 3.10 18.90 12.79
C HIS A 59 2.74 17.41 12.83
N LYS A 60 1.49 17.08 13.13
CA LYS A 60 1.04 15.67 13.27
C LYS A 60 1.24 14.83 12.01
N SER A 61 1.23 15.47 10.84
CA SER A 61 1.47 14.82 9.55
C SER A 61 2.95 14.75 9.16
N ILE A 62 3.89 15.27 9.95
CA ILE A 62 5.32 15.32 9.62
C ILE A 62 6.10 14.46 10.62
N VAL A 63 6.83 13.47 10.11
CA VAL A 63 7.66 12.57 10.94
C VAL A 63 9.09 13.08 10.93
N ARG A 64 9.41 13.97 11.88
CA ARG A 64 10.72 14.63 11.95
C ARG A 64 11.80 13.83 12.70
N PRO A 65 13.09 14.05 12.36
CA PRO A 65 14.21 13.66 13.21
C PRO A 65 14.06 14.27 14.62
N LEU A 66 14.42 13.50 15.64
CA LEU A 66 14.30 13.90 17.04
C LEU A 66 15.65 13.98 17.74
N ASN A 67 16.51 12.96 17.59
CA ASN A 67 17.81 12.92 18.26
C ASN A 67 18.85 12.26 17.37
N ILE A 68 20.09 12.70 17.45
CA ILE A 68 21.26 12.09 16.79
C ILE A 68 21.59 10.73 17.42
N ILE A 69 21.96 9.79 16.56
CA ILE A 69 22.49 8.48 16.92
C ILE A 69 24.01 8.47 16.70
N LEU A 70 24.74 8.00 17.72
CA LEU A 70 26.18 7.83 17.72
C LEU A 70 26.56 6.35 17.76
N ASP A 71 27.70 6.01 17.15
CA ASP A 71 28.35 4.72 17.36
C ASP A 71 29.22 4.69 18.63
N LYS A 72 29.88 3.54 18.87
CA LYS A 72 30.81 3.35 20.01
C LYS A 72 32.01 4.32 20.01
N ASN A 73 32.36 4.88 18.85
CA ASN A 73 33.45 5.83 18.69
C ASN A 73 32.95 7.28 18.77
N LYS A 74 31.67 7.49 19.15
CA LYS A 74 30.99 8.79 19.18
C LYS A 74 30.82 9.45 17.81
N ALA A 75 30.95 8.69 16.71
CA ALA A 75 30.66 9.21 15.38
C ALA A 75 29.15 9.21 15.11
N VAL A 76 28.65 10.24 14.43
CA VAL A 76 27.26 10.30 13.94
C VAL A 76 27.04 9.17 12.94
N ILE A 77 25.95 8.42 13.12
CA ILE A 77 25.58 7.32 12.21
C ILE A 77 24.10 7.36 11.80
N GLY A 78 23.33 8.31 12.31
CA GLY A 78 21.91 8.41 11.99
C GLY A 78 21.11 9.23 12.99
N PHE A 79 19.79 9.05 12.98
CA PHE A 79 18.87 9.78 13.84
C PHE A 79 17.65 8.94 14.24
N THR A 80 16.99 9.37 15.31
CA THR A 80 15.73 8.79 15.79
C THR A 80 14.53 9.58 15.30
N MET A 81 13.39 8.91 15.12
CA MET A 81 12.10 9.53 14.82
C MET A 81 10.96 8.75 15.49
N LYS A 82 9.75 9.31 15.50
CA LYS A 82 8.59 8.64 16.10
C LYS A 82 8.12 7.46 15.24
N GLU A 83 7.78 6.33 15.87
CA GLU A 83 7.10 5.23 15.18
C GLU A 83 5.67 5.63 14.78
N ILE A 84 5.35 5.43 13.50
CA ILE A 84 3.97 5.48 13.00
C ILE A 84 3.43 4.06 12.88
N ARG A 85 2.66 3.65 13.88
CA ARG A 85 2.00 2.34 13.91
C ARG A 85 0.86 2.27 12.91
N SER A 86 0.64 1.09 12.35
CA SER A 86 -0.53 0.82 11.49
C SER A 86 -0.66 1.80 10.31
N SER A 87 0.45 2.13 9.67
CA SER A 87 0.48 2.98 8.50
C SER A 87 0.55 2.17 7.21
N ILE A 88 0.13 2.79 6.11
CA ILE A 88 0.04 2.18 4.78
C ILE A 88 0.78 3.08 3.80
N ALA A 89 1.68 2.52 2.99
CA ALA A 89 2.39 3.29 1.96
C ALA A 89 1.40 3.87 0.94
N LEU A 90 1.56 5.16 0.62
CA LEU A 90 0.61 5.89 -0.24
C LEU A 90 0.43 5.23 -1.61
N CYS A 91 1.51 4.72 -2.20
CA CYS A 91 1.52 4.06 -3.49
C CYS A 91 0.56 2.85 -3.60
N ARG A 92 0.15 2.21 -2.49
CA ARG A 92 -0.84 1.12 -2.51
C ARG A 92 -2.21 1.61 -2.99
N LEU A 93 -2.52 2.89 -2.73
CA LEU A 93 -3.76 3.55 -3.15
C LEU A 93 -3.79 3.84 -4.66
N PHE A 94 -2.73 3.59 -5.41
CA PHE A 94 -2.74 3.83 -6.86
C PHE A 94 -3.45 2.71 -7.64
N THR A 95 -3.78 1.58 -6.98
CA THR A 95 -4.39 0.42 -7.64
C THR A 95 -5.88 0.32 -7.36
N ASN A 96 -6.66 -0.05 -8.37
CA ASN A 96 -8.10 -0.30 -8.23
C ASN A 96 -8.38 -1.50 -7.30
N ASP A 97 -7.58 -2.57 -7.40
CA ASP A 97 -7.70 -3.75 -6.55
C ASP A 97 -7.55 -3.42 -5.07
N PHE A 98 -6.66 -2.49 -4.72
CA PHE A 98 -6.52 -2.06 -3.33
C PHE A 98 -7.74 -1.27 -2.86
N TRP A 99 -8.28 -0.37 -3.68
CA TRP A 99 -9.49 0.38 -3.34
C TRP A 99 -10.68 -0.55 -3.14
N LYS A 100 -10.91 -1.49 -4.08
CA LYS A 100 -12.01 -2.46 -3.99
C LYS A 100 -11.90 -3.34 -2.74
N ARG A 101 -10.72 -3.91 -2.47
CA ARG A 101 -10.50 -4.78 -1.29
C ARG A 101 -10.67 -4.07 0.05
N ASN A 102 -10.38 -2.77 0.10
CA ASN A 102 -10.45 -1.97 1.33
C ASN A 102 -11.69 -1.07 1.37
N ASN A 103 -12.62 -1.24 0.42
CA ASN A 103 -13.83 -0.43 0.27
C ASN A 103 -13.56 1.09 0.36
N ILE A 104 -12.57 1.55 -0.41
CA ILE A 104 -12.14 2.95 -0.40
C ILE A 104 -13.01 3.75 -1.37
N ALA A 105 -13.83 4.63 -0.82
CA ALA A 105 -14.59 5.59 -1.58
C ALA A 105 -13.77 6.84 -1.93
N ILE A 106 -14.20 7.58 -2.94
CA ILE A 106 -13.45 8.73 -3.48
C ILE A 106 -13.41 9.93 -2.52
N ASP A 107 -14.42 10.10 -1.68
CA ASP A 107 -14.48 11.13 -0.63
C ASP A 107 -13.36 10.97 0.40
N ILE A 108 -13.04 9.73 0.79
CA ILE A 108 -11.88 9.41 1.65
C ILE A 108 -10.58 9.92 1.02
N ILE A 109 -10.44 9.74 -0.29
CA ILE A 109 -9.23 10.12 -1.03
C ILE A 109 -9.17 11.63 -1.23
N ILE A 110 -10.31 12.29 -1.45
CA ILE A 110 -10.42 13.75 -1.46
C ILE A 110 -9.98 14.34 -0.10
N GLU A 111 -10.42 13.74 1.01
CA GLU A 111 -9.98 14.15 2.36
C GLU A 111 -8.47 13.97 2.53
N LEU A 112 -7.92 12.83 2.07
CA LEU A 112 -6.47 12.60 2.09
C LEU A 112 -5.69 13.64 1.30
N VAL A 113 -6.12 13.94 0.08
CA VAL A 113 -5.52 14.96 -0.80
C VAL A 113 -5.53 16.32 -0.09
N SER A 114 -6.65 16.69 0.52
CA SER A 114 -6.77 17.92 1.31
C SER A 114 -5.79 17.95 2.48
N ASN A 115 -5.65 16.84 3.21
CA ASN A 115 -4.73 16.78 4.35
C ASN A 115 -3.26 16.77 3.92
N ILE A 116 -2.92 16.20 2.76
CA ILE A 116 -1.57 16.31 2.18
C ILE A 116 -1.29 17.77 1.83
N LYS A 117 -2.21 18.44 1.13
CA LYS A 117 -2.10 19.87 0.82
C LYS A 117 -1.84 20.69 2.08
N ASN A 118 -2.63 20.50 3.13
CA ASN A 118 -2.47 21.23 4.39
C ASN A 118 -1.09 21.02 5.03
N ALA A 119 -0.56 19.80 4.97
CA ALA A 119 0.78 19.51 5.51
C ALA A 119 1.89 20.20 4.69
N ILE A 120 1.78 20.25 3.36
CA ILE A 120 2.73 20.97 2.50
C ILE A 120 2.63 22.48 2.74
N SER A 121 1.42 23.03 2.82
CA SER A 121 1.21 24.44 3.14
C SER A 121 1.83 24.81 4.49
N PHE A 122 1.77 23.93 5.50
CA PHE A 122 2.44 24.15 6.78
C PHE A 122 3.97 24.21 6.65
N ILE A 123 4.58 23.39 5.78
CA ILE A 123 6.02 23.50 5.48
C ILE A 123 6.31 24.88 4.88
N HIS A 124 5.55 25.28 3.86
CA HIS A 124 5.71 26.56 3.16
C HIS A 124 5.43 27.81 4.00
N GLN A 125 4.76 27.69 5.14
CA GLN A 125 4.58 28.79 6.11
C GLN A 125 5.91 29.21 6.75
N HIS A 126 6.92 28.35 6.73
CA HIS A 126 8.24 28.62 7.30
C HIS A 126 9.19 29.07 6.19
N SER A 127 9.73 30.29 6.30
CA SER A 127 10.66 30.84 5.31
C SER A 127 11.90 29.97 5.15
N GLY A 128 12.26 29.66 3.90
CA GLY A 128 13.41 28.80 3.58
C GLY A 128 13.15 27.29 3.63
N TYR A 129 11.91 26.85 3.90
CA TYR A 129 11.55 25.43 3.93
C TYR A 129 10.80 25.01 2.67
N LEU A 130 11.29 23.97 1.99
CA LEU A 130 10.65 23.35 0.82
C LEU A 130 10.66 21.83 0.96
N GLN A 131 9.56 21.18 0.59
CA GLN A 131 9.47 19.73 0.64
C GLN A 131 10.45 19.06 -0.35
N VAL A 132 10.55 19.62 -1.56
CA VAL A 132 11.40 19.19 -2.68
C VAL A 132 11.10 17.77 -3.18
N ASP A 133 11.44 16.73 -2.42
CA ASP A 133 11.24 15.34 -2.81
C ASP A 133 9.92 14.76 -2.28
N GLY A 134 8.82 15.46 -2.54
CA GLY A 134 7.46 15.04 -2.20
C GLY A 134 6.91 13.92 -3.09
N ASN A 135 7.68 12.85 -3.30
CA ASN A 135 7.25 11.71 -4.11
C ASN A 135 6.38 10.74 -3.29
N GLU A 136 5.64 9.88 -3.96
CA GLU A 136 4.67 8.97 -3.34
C GLU A 136 5.25 7.98 -2.31
N LEU A 137 6.58 7.78 -2.28
CA LEU A 137 7.23 6.87 -1.33
C LEU A 137 7.51 7.53 0.00
N ASN A 138 7.52 8.87 0.01
CA ASN A 138 7.74 9.73 1.17
C ASN A 138 6.43 10.09 1.87
N TYR A 139 5.33 9.40 1.52
CA TYR A 139 4.05 9.47 2.22
C TYR A 139 3.60 8.08 2.70
N LEU A 140 3.11 8.07 3.93
CA LEU A 140 2.26 7.01 4.45
C LEU A 140 0.87 7.59 4.74
N THR A 141 -0.12 6.72 4.94
CA THR A 141 -1.44 7.09 5.43
C THR A 141 -1.88 6.19 6.58
N ASN A 142 -2.85 6.65 7.38
CA ASN A 142 -3.48 5.84 8.41
C ASN A 142 -4.37 4.73 7.80
N LYS A 143 -4.83 3.78 8.62
CA LYS A 143 -5.77 2.71 8.20
C LYS A 143 -7.13 3.20 7.68
N LYS A 144 -7.49 4.46 7.95
CA LYS A 144 -8.70 5.10 7.42
C LYS A 144 -8.47 5.78 6.07
N PHE A 145 -7.22 5.82 5.62
CA PHE A 145 -6.78 6.45 4.38
C PHE A 145 -7.07 7.94 4.25
N THR A 146 -7.32 8.65 5.36
CA THR A 146 -7.64 10.09 5.33
C THR A 146 -6.49 10.96 5.85
N PHE A 147 -5.58 10.41 6.65
CA PHE A 147 -4.54 11.18 7.31
C PHE A 147 -3.15 10.82 6.75
N PRO A 148 -2.36 11.79 6.27
CA PRO A 148 -1.02 11.55 5.75
C PRO A 148 0.05 11.64 6.83
N TYR A 149 1.13 10.89 6.63
CA TYR A 149 2.40 11.05 7.33
C TYR A 149 3.49 11.24 6.27
N ILE A 150 4.09 12.43 6.24
CA ILE A 150 5.26 12.76 5.46
C ILE A 150 6.48 12.20 6.20
N ILE A 151 7.22 11.34 5.53
CA ILE A 151 8.41 10.68 6.05
C ILE A 151 9.63 11.05 5.19
N ASP A 152 10.81 10.60 5.60
CA ASP A 152 12.07 10.87 4.88
C ASP A 152 12.38 12.36 4.71
N ILE A 153 12.03 13.14 5.74
CA ILE A 153 12.10 14.61 5.70
C ILE A 153 13.53 15.15 5.82
N ASP A 154 14.53 14.31 5.97
CA ASP A 154 15.94 14.72 5.88
C ASP A 154 16.32 15.18 4.46
N SER A 155 15.47 14.93 3.46
CA SER A 155 15.54 15.48 2.10
C SER A 155 14.97 16.90 1.96
N ILE A 156 14.18 17.39 2.92
CA ILE A 156 13.59 18.74 2.90
C ILE A 156 14.70 19.79 2.87
N GLN A 157 14.48 20.84 2.08
CA GLN A 157 15.31 22.04 2.11
C GLN A 157 14.96 22.87 3.35
N THR A 158 15.99 23.40 4.00
CA THR A 158 15.89 24.29 5.15
C THR A 158 16.74 25.54 4.90
N PRO A 159 16.62 26.61 5.73
CA PRO A 159 17.27 27.89 5.46
C PRO A 159 18.78 27.82 5.20
N THR A 160 19.49 26.92 5.91
CA THR A 160 20.94 26.75 5.72
C THR A 160 21.32 25.48 4.94
N HIS A 161 20.38 24.57 4.68
CA HIS A 161 20.62 23.32 3.95
C HIS A 161 19.74 23.22 2.72
N ASN A 162 20.28 23.64 1.58
CA ASN A 162 19.61 23.56 0.29
C ASN A 162 19.48 22.12 -0.20
N ALA A 163 18.32 21.77 -0.77
CA ALA A 163 18.16 20.48 -1.42
C ALA A 163 18.95 20.44 -2.74
N THR A 164 19.50 19.28 -3.06
CA THR A 164 20.33 19.07 -4.26
C THR A 164 19.76 18.02 -5.21
N ALA A 165 18.80 17.23 -4.74
CA ALA A 165 18.21 16.12 -5.47
C ALA A 165 16.70 16.11 -5.32
N ILE A 166 16.04 15.63 -6.36
CA ILE A 166 14.60 15.37 -6.43
C ILE A 166 14.41 14.13 -7.29
N MET A 167 13.43 13.30 -6.97
CA MET A 167 13.08 12.16 -7.81
C MET A 167 12.65 12.62 -9.22
N PRO A 168 13.27 12.12 -10.31
CA PRO A 168 12.98 12.58 -11.68
C PRO A 168 11.50 12.50 -12.08
N SER A 169 10.75 11.50 -11.57
CA SER A 169 9.33 11.36 -11.92
C SER A 169 8.45 12.48 -11.40
N ILE A 170 8.84 13.18 -10.32
CA ILE A 170 8.09 14.31 -9.78
C ILE A 170 8.72 15.67 -10.11
N ARG A 171 9.86 15.68 -10.81
CA ARG A 171 10.61 16.89 -11.08
C ARG A 171 9.88 17.79 -12.06
N ASP A 172 9.75 19.06 -11.71
CA ASP A 172 9.43 20.10 -12.69
C ASP A 172 10.66 20.42 -13.55
N TYR A 173 10.63 20.02 -14.83
CA TYR A 173 11.73 20.24 -15.75
C TYR A 173 11.78 21.66 -16.34
N HIS A 174 10.75 22.48 -16.11
CA HIS A 174 10.65 23.83 -16.67
C HIS A 174 11.09 24.92 -15.69
N THR A 175 11.06 24.63 -14.38
CA THR A 175 11.50 25.56 -13.34
C THR A 175 12.97 25.34 -13.00
N LYS A 176 13.73 26.44 -12.90
CA LYS A 176 15.13 26.41 -12.44
C LYS A 176 15.17 26.47 -10.91
N GLY A 177 15.87 25.51 -10.30
CA GLY A 177 15.96 25.40 -8.84
C GLY A 177 14.66 24.90 -8.20
N PHE A 178 14.61 24.99 -6.88
CA PHE A 178 13.45 24.60 -6.07
C PHE A 178 12.74 25.81 -5.51
N ASN A 179 11.40 25.79 -5.53
CA ASN A 179 10.54 26.79 -4.92
C ASN A 179 9.18 26.18 -4.55
N HIS A 180 8.27 26.99 -4.00
CA HIS A 180 6.96 26.50 -3.54
C HIS A 180 6.16 25.88 -4.70
N LEU A 181 6.30 26.44 -5.91
CA LEU A 181 5.58 25.96 -7.09
C LEU A 181 6.12 24.63 -7.61
N THR A 182 7.42 24.32 -7.42
CA THR A 182 7.95 22.99 -7.74
C THR A 182 7.43 21.92 -6.79
N ASP A 183 7.21 22.26 -5.51
CA ASP A 183 6.54 21.35 -4.57
C ASP A 183 5.09 21.12 -4.97
N TRP A 184 4.37 22.17 -5.40
CA TRP A 184 3.00 22.03 -5.89
C TRP A 184 2.90 21.23 -7.19
N PHE A 185 3.92 21.29 -8.05
CA PHE A 185 4.03 20.41 -9.21
C PHE A 185 4.18 18.93 -8.78
N GLY A 186 5.06 18.64 -7.81
CA GLY A 186 5.20 17.31 -7.23
C GLY A 186 3.90 16.80 -6.59
N PHE A 187 3.22 17.66 -5.83
CA PHE A 187 1.89 17.40 -5.27
C PHE A 187 0.86 17.09 -6.36
N ALA A 188 0.85 17.84 -7.47
CA ALA A 188 -0.03 17.58 -8.60
C ALA A 188 0.17 16.16 -9.16
N ILE A 189 1.41 15.71 -9.28
CA ILE A 189 1.75 14.36 -9.77
C ILE A 189 1.24 13.29 -8.80
N VAL A 190 1.53 13.42 -7.51
CA VAL A 190 1.10 12.44 -6.50
C VAL A 190 -0.42 12.35 -6.42
N THR A 191 -1.11 13.50 -6.45
CA THR A 191 -2.58 13.54 -6.37
C THR A 191 -3.24 13.03 -7.64
N CYS A 192 -2.66 13.28 -8.81
CA CYS A 192 -3.13 12.69 -10.06
C CYS A 192 -3.04 11.15 -10.00
N GLN A 193 -1.94 10.60 -9.47
CA GLN A 193 -1.80 9.15 -9.25
C GLN A 193 -2.81 8.61 -8.23
N LEU A 194 -3.09 9.35 -7.15
CA LEU A 194 -4.12 8.98 -6.18
C LEU A 194 -5.50 8.89 -6.81
N LEU A 195 -5.90 9.89 -7.59
CA LEU A 195 -7.24 9.97 -8.16
C LEU A 195 -7.40 9.02 -9.36
N LEU A 196 -6.42 8.96 -10.26
CA LEU A 196 -6.55 8.25 -11.54
C LEU A 196 -5.82 6.91 -11.61
N GLY A 197 -4.98 6.59 -10.62
CA GLY A 197 -4.20 5.35 -10.59
C GLY A 197 -3.05 5.30 -11.61
N ILE A 198 -2.72 6.44 -12.24
CA ILE A 198 -1.67 6.56 -13.25
C ILE A 198 -0.93 7.89 -13.11
N HIS A 199 0.36 7.87 -13.44
CA HIS A 199 1.17 9.08 -13.52
C HIS A 199 0.69 9.99 -14.67
N PRO A 200 0.62 11.33 -14.50
CA PRO A 200 0.07 12.25 -15.51
C PRO A 200 0.82 12.25 -16.86
N PHE A 201 2.04 11.71 -16.90
CA PHE A 201 2.87 11.61 -18.11
C PHE A 201 3.11 10.16 -18.58
N LYS A 202 2.37 9.18 -18.04
CA LYS A 202 2.39 7.77 -18.51
C LYS A 202 1.29 7.53 -19.56
N GLY A 203 1.19 6.32 -20.09
CA GLY A 203 0.38 5.97 -21.26
C GLY A 203 1.22 5.88 -22.53
N SER A 204 0.56 5.74 -23.68
CA SER A 204 1.23 5.73 -24.99
C SER A 204 0.77 6.90 -25.85
N HIS A 205 1.73 7.62 -26.45
CA HIS A 205 1.51 8.76 -27.33
C HIS A 205 2.36 8.54 -28.61
N PRO A 206 1.85 8.85 -29.82
CA PRO A 206 2.55 8.58 -31.07
C PRO A 206 3.95 9.21 -31.15
N ASP A 207 4.11 10.42 -30.62
CA ASP A 207 5.37 11.17 -30.72
C ASP A 207 6.46 10.78 -29.70
N PHE A 208 6.17 9.83 -28.78
CA PHE A 208 7.09 9.50 -27.69
C PHE A 208 7.42 8.01 -27.65
N LYS A 209 8.67 7.69 -27.31
CA LYS A 209 9.09 6.31 -27.11
C LYS A 209 8.35 5.70 -25.92
N LYS A 210 8.21 4.37 -25.97
CA LYS A 210 7.66 3.62 -24.83
C LYS A 210 8.48 3.89 -23.58
N LYS A 211 7.82 4.37 -22.51
CA LYS A 211 8.43 4.76 -21.21
C LYS A 211 9.24 6.07 -21.23
N ASP A 212 9.12 6.91 -22.25
CA ASP A 212 9.76 8.24 -22.26
C ASP A 212 9.02 9.24 -21.37
N LEU A 213 9.17 9.07 -20.05
CA LEU A 213 8.50 9.92 -19.06
C LEU A 213 9.05 11.35 -19.10
N GLU A 214 10.39 11.48 -19.09
CA GLU A 214 11.06 12.77 -19.07
C GLU A 214 10.79 13.57 -20.34
N GLY A 215 10.84 12.95 -21.53
CA GLY A 215 10.52 13.63 -22.78
C GLY A 215 9.10 14.19 -22.77
N ARG A 216 8.13 13.43 -22.25
CA ARG A 216 6.74 13.89 -22.11
C ARG A 216 6.58 15.03 -21.12
N MET A 217 7.28 14.99 -20.00
CA MET A 217 7.27 16.08 -19.00
C MET A 217 7.87 17.36 -19.58
N LYS A 218 8.99 17.26 -20.31
CA LYS A 218 9.60 18.41 -21.00
C LYS A 218 8.73 18.97 -22.13
N ALA A 219 7.93 18.13 -22.77
CA ALA A 219 7.02 18.55 -23.83
C ALA A 219 5.63 18.98 -23.32
N ASN A 220 5.36 18.90 -22.01
CA ASN A 220 4.03 19.15 -21.42
C ASN A 220 2.93 18.28 -22.09
N VAL A 221 3.24 17.01 -22.37
CA VAL A 221 2.27 16.08 -23.00
C VAL A 221 1.76 15.08 -21.98
N SER A 222 0.58 15.34 -21.44
CA SER A 222 -0.01 14.58 -20.34
C SER A 222 -1.04 13.53 -20.79
N ILE A 223 -1.65 12.83 -19.84
CA ILE A 223 -2.80 11.94 -20.03
C ILE A 223 -4.09 12.65 -20.43
N PHE A 224 -4.15 13.99 -20.33
CA PHE A 224 -5.29 14.79 -20.77
C PHE A 224 -5.27 15.06 -22.27
N ASN A 225 -4.11 14.96 -22.92
CA ASN A 225 -3.97 15.03 -24.36
C ASN A 225 -4.78 13.92 -25.04
N LYS A 226 -5.62 14.31 -26.01
CA LYS A 226 -6.52 13.43 -26.77
C LYS A 226 -5.82 12.27 -27.51
N GLU A 227 -4.54 12.42 -27.84
CA GLU A 227 -3.75 11.40 -28.55
C GLU A 227 -3.07 10.42 -27.59
N THR A 228 -3.04 10.73 -26.29
CA THR A 228 -2.57 9.80 -25.27
C THR A 228 -3.58 8.67 -25.08
N ARG A 229 -3.16 7.45 -25.36
CA ARG A 229 -3.94 6.25 -25.03
C ARG A 229 -3.61 5.80 -23.61
N LEU A 230 -4.67 5.55 -22.83
CA LEU A 230 -4.59 5.16 -21.43
C LEU A 230 -4.67 3.64 -21.26
N PRO A 231 -3.92 3.06 -20.30
CA PRO A 231 -4.13 1.68 -19.89
C PRO A 231 -5.55 1.45 -19.35
N PRO A 232 -6.13 0.24 -19.52
CA PRO A 232 -7.46 -0.09 -18.99
C PRO A 232 -7.59 0.02 -17.47
N THR A 233 -6.48 0.06 -16.74
CA THR A 233 -6.46 0.20 -15.28
C THR A 233 -6.61 1.64 -14.80
N THR A 234 -6.50 2.63 -15.69
CA THR A 234 -6.71 4.04 -15.34
C THR A 234 -8.16 4.29 -14.98
N ARG A 235 -8.40 5.00 -13.86
CA ARG A 235 -9.76 5.34 -13.43
C ARG A 235 -10.38 6.39 -14.34
N GLU A 236 -11.70 6.31 -14.50
CA GLU A 236 -12.45 7.19 -15.38
C GLU A 236 -12.43 8.65 -14.88
N PHE A 237 -12.06 9.59 -15.75
CA PHE A 237 -11.87 10.98 -15.34
C PHE A 237 -13.18 11.60 -14.81
N ALA A 238 -14.29 11.35 -15.49
CA ALA A 238 -15.61 11.89 -15.11
C ALA A 238 -16.08 11.44 -13.72
N LEU A 239 -15.61 10.28 -13.23
CA LEU A 239 -16.03 9.70 -11.96
C LEU A 239 -15.06 9.95 -10.81
N PHE A 240 -13.78 10.21 -11.10
CA PHE A 240 -12.74 10.27 -10.06
C PHE A 240 -12.00 11.60 -10.01
N LEU A 241 -12.18 12.47 -11.01
CA LEU A 241 -11.47 13.74 -11.09
C LEU A 241 -12.45 14.91 -10.99
N PRO A 242 -12.46 15.65 -9.87
CA PRO A 242 -13.23 16.88 -9.78
C PRO A 242 -12.79 17.92 -10.82
N GLU A 243 -13.73 18.66 -11.39
CA GLU A 243 -13.45 19.57 -12.51
C GLU A 243 -12.42 20.66 -12.15
N THR A 244 -12.42 21.16 -10.91
CA THR A 244 -11.43 22.16 -10.46
C THR A 244 -10.01 21.60 -10.49
N TYR A 245 -9.81 20.34 -10.09
CA TYR A 245 -8.52 19.67 -10.15
C TYR A 245 -8.15 19.29 -11.58
N LYS A 246 -9.12 18.89 -12.40
CA LYS A 246 -8.88 18.63 -13.84
C LYS A 246 -8.35 19.86 -14.56
N THR A 247 -9.02 21.00 -14.39
CA THR A 247 -8.56 22.27 -14.98
C THR A 247 -7.17 22.62 -14.49
N TRP A 248 -6.93 22.54 -13.17
CA TRP A 248 -5.62 22.82 -12.61
C TRP A 248 -4.52 21.89 -13.14
N TYR A 249 -4.81 20.59 -13.29
CA TYR A 249 -3.87 19.63 -13.89
C TYR A 249 -3.59 19.92 -15.36
N ILE A 250 -4.58 20.31 -16.16
CA ILE A 250 -4.36 20.67 -17.58
C ILE A 250 -3.49 21.93 -17.66
N GLU A 251 -3.80 22.95 -16.86
CA GLU A 251 -3.00 24.17 -16.79
C GLU A 251 -1.54 23.88 -16.43
N LEU A 252 -1.33 23.00 -15.45
CA LEU A 252 0.00 22.69 -14.92
C LEU A 252 0.77 21.71 -15.82
N PHE A 253 0.14 20.64 -16.32
CA PHE A 253 0.83 19.59 -17.09
C PHE A 253 0.89 19.84 -18.59
N GLU A 254 -0.03 20.64 -19.16
CA GLU A 254 -0.11 20.88 -20.61
C GLU A 254 0.20 22.34 -20.96
N ASN A 255 -0.39 23.30 -20.24
CA ASN A 255 -0.20 24.73 -20.54
C ASN A 255 1.06 25.33 -19.87
N GLY A 256 1.74 24.56 -19.02
CA GLY A 256 2.96 25.00 -18.34
C GLY A 256 2.73 26.04 -17.22
N VAL A 257 1.50 26.26 -16.80
CA VAL A 257 1.14 27.27 -15.79
C VAL A 257 1.39 26.70 -14.39
N ARG A 258 2.44 27.18 -13.73
CA ARG A 258 2.78 26.82 -12.34
C ARG A 258 1.93 27.63 -11.38
N SER A 259 1.09 26.95 -10.60
CA SER A 259 0.18 27.57 -9.65
C SER A 259 -0.06 26.65 -8.45
N GLU A 260 -0.50 27.25 -7.34
CA GLU A 260 -0.93 26.50 -6.16
C GLU A 260 -2.20 25.70 -6.44
N PRO A 261 -2.43 24.58 -5.72
CA PRO A 261 -3.64 23.79 -5.90
C PRO A 261 -4.91 24.55 -5.50
N PRO A 262 -6.05 24.30 -6.17
CA PRO A 262 -7.34 24.91 -5.83
C PRO A 262 -7.69 24.80 -4.34
N THR A 263 -8.29 25.84 -3.78
CA THR A 263 -8.74 25.87 -2.37
C THR A 263 -9.84 24.86 -2.09
N VAL A 264 -10.69 24.57 -3.07
CA VAL A 264 -11.80 23.63 -2.96
C VAL A 264 -11.62 22.51 -3.98
N ILE A 265 -11.60 21.26 -3.49
CA ILE A 265 -11.46 20.06 -4.34
C ILE A 265 -12.72 19.82 -5.19
N GLY A 266 -13.87 20.41 -4.84
CA GLY A 266 -15.13 20.26 -5.60
C GLY A 266 -15.85 18.95 -5.30
N LYS A 267 -17.15 18.87 -5.65
CA LYS A 267 -17.93 17.62 -5.53
C LYS A 267 -17.90 16.89 -6.86
N ILE A 268 -17.70 15.57 -6.80
CA ILE A 268 -17.80 14.70 -7.98
C ILE A 268 -19.27 14.44 -8.28
N LEU A 269 -19.68 14.65 -9.53
CA LEU A 269 -21.00 14.27 -10.01
C LEU A 269 -20.93 12.81 -10.49
N MET A 270 -21.49 11.88 -9.71
CA MET A 270 -21.61 10.50 -10.16
C MET A 270 -22.58 10.42 -11.35
N THR A 271 -22.05 10.11 -12.53
CA THR A 271 -22.86 9.77 -13.70
C THR A 271 -22.98 8.24 -13.74
N PRO A 272 -24.19 7.66 -13.81
CA PRO A 272 -24.33 6.20 -13.87
C PRO A 272 -23.66 5.65 -15.14
N VAL A 273 -22.73 4.70 -14.98
CA VAL A 273 -22.05 4.03 -16.09
C VAL A 273 -23.06 3.17 -16.85
N LYS A 274 -23.21 3.40 -18.16
CA LYS A 274 -23.98 2.50 -19.03
C LYS A 274 -23.14 1.26 -19.35
N ILE A 275 -23.46 0.13 -18.73
CA ILE A 275 -22.83 -1.16 -19.05
C ILE A 275 -23.26 -1.61 -20.45
N LYS A 276 -22.29 -1.73 -21.36
CA LYS A 276 -22.49 -2.34 -22.67
C LYS A 276 -22.26 -3.86 -22.55
N LEU A 277 -23.33 -4.65 -22.53
CA LEU A 277 -23.23 -6.11 -22.59
C LEU A 277 -22.73 -6.53 -23.97
N THR A 278 -21.57 -7.17 -24.04
CA THR A 278 -21.06 -7.81 -25.26
C THR A 278 -21.66 -9.21 -25.33
N VAL A 279 -22.41 -9.50 -26.39
CA VAL A 279 -23.07 -10.80 -26.59
C VAL A 279 -22.06 -11.80 -27.18
N SER A 280 -22.22 -13.07 -26.82
CA SER A 280 -21.50 -14.28 -27.25
C SER A 280 -20.85 -14.22 -28.64
N SER A 281 -19.67 -14.84 -28.79
CA SER A 281 -19.00 -15.08 -30.08
C SER A 281 -18.81 -16.58 -30.31
N ASP A 282 -18.45 -17.01 -31.51
CA ASP A 282 -18.19 -18.43 -31.84
C ASP A 282 -16.98 -19.05 -31.10
N VAL A 283 -16.22 -18.25 -30.35
CA VAL A 283 -14.99 -18.67 -29.65
C VAL A 283 -15.19 -18.79 -28.13
N PHE A 284 -16.22 -18.16 -27.57
CA PHE A 284 -16.50 -18.18 -26.13
C PHE A 284 -18.00 -18.18 -25.87
N GLU A 285 -18.46 -19.15 -25.08
CA GLU A 285 -19.79 -19.14 -24.51
C GLU A 285 -19.79 -18.28 -23.24
N ILE A 286 -20.59 -17.21 -23.26
CA ILE A 286 -20.82 -16.37 -22.08
C ILE A 286 -22.19 -16.71 -21.53
N THR A 287 -22.24 -17.49 -20.46
CA THR A 287 -23.47 -17.84 -19.76
C THR A 287 -23.70 -16.92 -18.56
N LYS A 288 -24.90 -16.35 -18.47
CA LYS A 288 -25.31 -15.53 -17.34
C LYS A 288 -25.56 -16.40 -16.12
N ILE A 289 -24.75 -16.22 -15.08
CA ILE A 289 -24.84 -17.00 -13.83
C ILE A 289 -25.84 -16.38 -12.85
N SER A 290 -25.72 -15.08 -12.56
CA SER A 290 -26.66 -14.34 -11.70
C SER A 290 -26.79 -12.87 -12.13
N THR A 291 -27.74 -12.15 -11.53
CA THR A 291 -27.82 -10.68 -11.59
C THR A 291 -27.84 -10.17 -10.17
N GLU A 292 -26.92 -9.28 -9.84
CA GLU A 292 -26.90 -8.61 -8.54
C GLU A 292 -27.25 -7.13 -8.71
N LYS A 293 -27.62 -6.47 -7.61
CA LYS A 293 -27.94 -5.04 -7.60
C LYS A 293 -26.71 -4.16 -7.77
N ASP A 294 -25.55 -4.66 -7.37
CA ASP A 294 -24.28 -3.95 -7.30
C ASP A 294 -23.14 -4.76 -7.95
N GLU A 295 -21.99 -4.12 -8.16
CA GLU A 295 -20.81 -4.75 -8.78
C GLU A 295 -20.34 -5.94 -7.94
N ILE A 296 -20.15 -7.10 -8.58
CA ILE A 296 -19.69 -8.34 -7.94
C ILE A 296 -18.18 -8.24 -7.67
N LEU A 297 -17.80 -8.32 -6.39
CA LEU A 297 -16.40 -8.42 -5.96
C LEU A 297 -15.88 -9.85 -5.97
N PHE A 298 -16.74 -10.82 -5.65
CA PHE A 298 -16.37 -12.23 -5.53
C PHE A 298 -17.56 -13.14 -5.85
N HIS A 299 -17.27 -14.25 -6.54
CA HIS A 299 -18.20 -15.33 -6.81
C HIS A 299 -17.51 -16.67 -6.53
N LYS A 300 -18.15 -17.54 -5.75
CA LYS A 300 -17.70 -18.92 -5.50
C LYS A 300 -18.90 -19.84 -5.53
N LYS A 301 -18.83 -20.87 -6.37
CA LYS A 301 -19.83 -21.92 -6.46
C LYS A 301 -19.24 -23.24 -6.00
N THR A 302 -19.89 -23.88 -5.04
CA THR A 302 -19.62 -25.25 -4.58
C THR A 302 -20.82 -26.15 -4.91
N LEU A 303 -20.79 -27.39 -4.43
CA LEU A 303 -21.94 -28.30 -4.58
C LEU A 303 -23.16 -27.80 -3.79
N LEU A 304 -22.95 -27.20 -2.61
CA LEU A 304 -24.05 -26.79 -1.71
C LEU A 304 -24.35 -25.28 -1.76
N HIS A 305 -23.38 -24.46 -2.17
CA HIS A 305 -23.48 -23.01 -2.05
C HIS A 305 -23.10 -22.28 -3.34
N GLU A 306 -23.91 -21.29 -3.70
CA GLU A 306 -23.50 -20.19 -4.57
C GLU A 306 -23.31 -18.93 -3.72
N ILE A 307 -22.08 -18.45 -3.62
CA ILE A 307 -21.69 -17.30 -2.80
C ILE A 307 -21.32 -16.15 -3.70
N VAL A 308 -21.98 -15.01 -3.52
CA VAL A 308 -21.70 -13.77 -4.24
C VAL A 308 -21.52 -12.64 -3.26
N LYS A 309 -20.42 -11.89 -3.39
CA LYS A 309 -20.17 -10.67 -2.62
C LYS A 309 -20.16 -9.47 -3.55
N THR A 310 -20.84 -8.42 -3.18
CA THR A 310 -20.94 -7.17 -3.95
C THR A 310 -20.17 -6.02 -3.30
N ILE A 311 -19.98 -4.92 -4.03
CA ILE A 311 -19.19 -3.77 -3.58
C ILE A 311 -19.80 -3.02 -2.40
N ASP A 312 -21.12 -3.06 -2.25
CA ASP A 312 -21.85 -2.56 -1.07
C ASP A 312 -21.66 -3.44 0.18
N GLY A 313 -20.88 -4.52 0.08
CA GLY A 313 -20.62 -5.48 1.15
C GLY A 313 -21.72 -6.51 1.35
N SER A 314 -22.78 -6.52 0.53
CA SER A 314 -23.79 -7.57 0.62
C SER A 314 -23.18 -8.92 0.23
N ILE A 315 -23.57 -9.97 0.95
CA ILE A 315 -23.17 -11.33 0.64
C ILE A 315 -24.43 -12.16 0.42
N ARG A 316 -24.59 -12.70 -0.78
CA ARG A 316 -25.63 -13.67 -1.12
C ARG A 316 -25.07 -15.07 -0.99
N ILE A 317 -25.76 -15.95 -0.28
CA ILE A 317 -25.48 -17.39 -0.25
C ILE A 317 -26.76 -18.10 -0.68
N ASN A 318 -26.69 -18.79 -1.82
CA ASN A 318 -27.84 -19.37 -2.49
C ASN A 318 -28.91 -18.30 -2.75
N LYS A 319 -30.10 -18.44 -2.15
CA LYS A 319 -31.22 -17.49 -2.31
C LYS A 319 -31.25 -16.40 -1.25
N ASP A 320 -30.47 -16.55 -0.18
CA ASP A 320 -30.49 -15.66 0.97
C ASP A 320 -29.44 -14.57 0.81
N THR A 321 -29.86 -13.31 0.97
CA THR A 321 -28.95 -12.16 0.97
C THR A 321 -28.77 -11.67 2.40
N TYR A 322 -27.50 -11.54 2.78
CA TYR A 322 -27.12 -11.04 4.09
C TYR A 322 -26.58 -9.62 3.95
N PHE A 323 -27.26 -8.70 4.62
CA PHE A 323 -26.89 -7.28 4.73
C PHE A 323 -26.31 -7.00 6.11
N ASN A 324 -25.51 -5.93 6.24
CA ASN A 324 -24.90 -5.50 7.51
C ASN A 324 -24.00 -6.54 8.19
N LEU A 325 -23.65 -7.61 7.48
CA LEU A 325 -22.39 -8.29 7.73
C LEU A 325 -21.32 -7.32 7.25
N PHE A 326 -20.35 -7.04 8.09
CA PHE A 326 -19.43 -5.93 7.95
C PHE A 326 -18.85 -5.85 6.53
N LEU A 327 -18.72 -4.65 5.96
CA LEU A 327 -18.25 -4.42 4.57
C LEU A 327 -16.95 -5.18 4.22
N ASP A 328 -16.12 -5.45 5.22
CA ASP A 328 -14.84 -6.14 5.16
C ASP A 328 -14.91 -7.64 5.51
N SER A 329 -16.10 -8.24 5.65
CA SER A 329 -16.25 -9.65 5.95
C SER A 329 -15.95 -10.54 4.74
N GLU A 330 -15.18 -11.59 4.98
CA GLU A 330 -14.90 -12.66 4.03
C GLU A 330 -15.68 -13.92 4.42
N VAL A 331 -15.86 -14.84 3.48
CA VAL A 331 -16.56 -16.11 3.70
C VAL A 331 -15.60 -17.28 3.59
N VAL A 332 -15.57 -18.11 4.62
CA VAL A 332 -14.89 -19.41 4.63
C VAL A 332 -15.92 -20.50 4.79
N LEU A 333 -15.70 -21.64 4.13
CA LEU A 333 -16.53 -22.83 4.27
C LEU A 333 -15.81 -23.89 5.10
N THR A 334 -16.55 -24.60 5.96
CA THR A 334 -16.02 -25.79 6.63
C THR A 334 -15.77 -26.91 5.61
N PRO A 335 -14.78 -27.79 5.83
CA PRO A 335 -14.33 -28.72 4.79
C PRO A 335 -15.30 -29.86 4.50
N ILE A 336 -16.20 -30.24 5.42
CA ILE A 336 -17.06 -31.42 5.24
C ILE A 336 -18.50 -31.04 4.95
N LYS A 337 -19.08 -30.19 5.79
CA LYS A 337 -20.49 -29.77 5.67
C LYS A 337 -20.65 -28.50 4.84
N GLU A 338 -19.54 -27.91 4.35
CA GLU A 338 -19.49 -26.62 3.65
C GLU A 338 -20.21 -25.49 4.39
N ILE A 339 -20.22 -25.50 5.72
CA ILE A 339 -20.92 -24.49 6.53
C ILE A 339 -20.27 -23.12 6.30
N PRO A 340 -21.02 -22.10 5.85
CA PRO A 340 -20.47 -20.77 5.66
C PRO A 340 -20.23 -20.05 6.98
N ILE A 341 -19.03 -19.47 7.10
CA ILE A 341 -18.57 -18.71 8.25
C ILE A 341 -18.08 -17.36 7.75
N PHE A 342 -18.67 -16.30 8.29
CA PHE A 342 -18.18 -14.94 8.06
C PHE A 342 -17.00 -14.68 8.96
N ILE A 343 -15.93 -14.13 8.41
CA ILE A 343 -14.71 -13.79 9.13
C ILE A 343 -14.38 -12.34 8.85
N LYS A 344 -13.88 -11.64 9.87
CA LYS A 344 -13.25 -10.35 9.67
C LYS A 344 -12.28 -10.01 10.79
N LYS A 345 -11.57 -8.91 10.63
CA LYS A 345 -10.75 -8.29 11.66
C LYS A 345 -11.50 -7.12 12.31
N LYS A 346 -11.63 -7.10 13.64
CA LYS A 346 -12.19 -5.98 14.42
C LYS A 346 -11.22 -5.63 15.56
N ASN A 347 -10.70 -4.40 15.57
CA ASN A 347 -9.78 -3.90 16.61
C ASN A 347 -8.59 -4.85 16.85
N ASP A 348 -7.93 -5.27 15.76
CA ASP A 348 -6.82 -6.22 15.80
C ASP A 348 -7.16 -7.62 16.36
N ILE A 349 -8.45 -7.98 16.42
CA ILE A 349 -8.93 -9.32 16.79
C ILE A 349 -9.68 -9.94 15.61
N LEU A 350 -9.43 -11.21 15.30
CA LEU A 350 -10.21 -11.96 14.33
C LEU A 350 -11.55 -12.34 14.96
N VAL A 351 -12.64 -12.00 14.28
CA VAL A 351 -14.01 -12.32 14.69
C VAL A 351 -14.64 -13.18 13.61
N ALA A 352 -15.33 -14.24 14.02
CA ALA A 352 -16.09 -15.08 13.12
C ALA A 352 -17.54 -15.24 13.57
N LYS A 353 -18.44 -15.49 12.61
CA LYS A 353 -19.88 -15.65 12.85
C LYS A 353 -20.47 -16.71 11.93
N LEU A 354 -21.23 -17.64 12.52
CA LEU A 354 -22.06 -18.61 11.80
C LEU A 354 -23.39 -17.98 11.35
N ILE A 355 -23.89 -18.45 10.22
CA ILE A 355 -25.25 -18.15 9.75
C ILE A 355 -26.26 -18.99 10.52
N ASP A 356 -26.00 -20.30 10.61
CA ASP A 356 -26.89 -21.24 11.25
C ASP A 356 -26.78 -21.10 12.77
N LYS A 357 -27.83 -20.55 13.39
CA LYS A 357 -27.94 -20.36 14.83
C LYS A 357 -28.04 -21.67 15.62
N LYS A 358 -28.29 -22.80 14.95
CA LYS A 358 -28.29 -24.12 15.59
C LYS A 358 -26.89 -24.66 15.83
N LEU A 359 -25.89 -24.10 15.15
CA LEU A 359 -24.50 -24.50 15.28
C LEU A 359 -23.75 -23.60 16.27
N ASN A 360 -22.83 -24.22 17.00
CA ASN A 360 -22.03 -23.56 18.01
C ASN A 360 -20.61 -23.32 17.50
N LEU A 361 -20.23 -22.05 17.33
CA LEU A 361 -18.87 -21.65 16.95
C LEU A 361 -17.98 -21.60 18.19
N ILE A 362 -16.90 -22.37 18.18
CA ILE A 362 -15.89 -22.40 19.23
C ILE A 362 -14.59 -21.86 18.67
N MET A 363 -14.31 -20.61 19.01
CA MET A 363 -13.15 -19.87 18.52
C MET A 363 -12.58 -19.01 19.65
N PRO A 364 -11.27 -19.13 19.97
CA PRO A 364 -10.64 -18.23 20.92
C PRO A 364 -10.53 -16.81 20.34
N SER A 365 -10.32 -15.81 21.19
CA SER A 365 -9.93 -14.48 20.74
C SER A 365 -8.54 -14.56 20.12
N ILE A 366 -8.42 -14.25 18.83
CA ILE A 366 -7.14 -14.30 18.11
C ILE A 366 -6.73 -12.89 17.74
N GLU A 367 -5.62 -12.43 18.32
CA GLU A 367 -4.97 -11.20 17.90
C GLU A 367 -4.38 -11.37 16.48
N THR A 368 -4.55 -10.35 15.65
CA THR A 368 -4.15 -10.37 14.24
C THR A 368 -3.63 -9.01 13.80
N GLU A 369 -2.39 -8.97 13.32
CA GLU A 369 -1.82 -7.78 12.68
C GLU A 369 -2.26 -7.70 11.22
N GLU A 370 -2.16 -8.82 10.51
CA GLU A 370 -2.58 -9.00 9.12
C GLU A 370 -3.16 -10.41 8.96
N TYR A 371 -4.05 -10.59 8.00
CA TYR A 371 -4.51 -11.92 7.63
C TYR A 371 -4.80 -11.99 6.13
N MET A 372 -4.79 -13.21 5.59
CA MET A 372 -5.33 -13.53 4.28
C MET A 372 -6.10 -14.84 4.35
N ILE A 373 -7.00 -15.04 3.39
CA ILE A 373 -7.72 -16.29 3.20
C ILE A 373 -7.30 -16.87 1.85
N ILE A 374 -6.86 -18.12 1.86
CA ILE A 374 -6.60 -18.89 0.64
C ILE A 374 -7.52 -20.10 0.69
N GLU A 375 -8.42 -20.17 -0.29
CA GLU A 375 -9.50 -21.18 -0.36
C GLU A 375 -10.43 -21.12 0.85
N ASN A 376 -10.17 -21.93 1.87
CA ASN A 376 -10.92 -21.96 3.14
C ASN A 376 -9.98 -21.94 4.37
N HIS A 377 -8.71 -21.59 4.15
CA HIS A 377 -7.69 -21.53 5.18
C HIS A 377 -7.35 -20.08 5.51
N ILE A 378 -7.20 -19.79 6.80
CA ILE A 378 -6.97 -18.46 7.32
C ILE A 378 -5.52 -18.36 7.78
N TYR A 379 -4.75 -17.48 7.17
CA TYR A 379 -3.35 -17.25 7.53
C TYR A 379 -3.27 -15.95 8.28
N ILE A 380 -2.83 -16.01 9.54
CA ILE A 380 -2.81 -14.87 10.45
C ILE A 380 -1.36 -14.56 10.81
N LYS A 381 -0.93 -13.34 10.55
CA LYS A 381 0.31 -12.79 11.09
C LYS A 381 0.04 -12.17 12.45
N PHE A 382 0.82 -12.57 13.44
CA PHE A 382 0.88 -11.93 14.74
C PHE A 382 2.29 -12.06 15.31
N ARG A 383 2.93 -10.93 15.59
CA ARG A 383 4.33 -10.87 16.04
C ARG A 383 5.24 -11.63 15.07
N ASP A 384 6.05 -12.55 15.59
CA ASP A 384 7.06 -13.34 14.90
C ASP A 384 6.50 -14.62 14.28
N LYS A 385 5.17 -14.74 14.16
CA LYS A 385 4.53 -15.95 13.64
C LYS A 385 3.51 -15.65 12.55
N ILE A 386 3.43 -16.56 11.60
CA ILE A 386 2.25 -16.74 10.76
C ILE A 386 1.65 -18.10 11.08
N THR A 387 0.41 -18.09 11.56
CA THR A 387 -0.33 -19.27 11.93
C THR A 387 -1.45 -19.51 10.91
N GLU A 388 -1.50 -20.73 10.42
CA GLU A 388 -2.59 -21.22 9.60
C GLU A 388 -3.69 -21.80 10.48
N TYR A 389 -4.91 -21.34 10.25
CA TYR A 389 -6.11 -21.83 10.88
C TYR A 389 -7.10 -22.36 9.84
N TYR A 390 -7.96 -23.27 10.27
CA TYR A 390 -9.09 -23.77 9.50
C TYR A 390 -10.23 -24.14 10.44
N PHE A 391 -11.46 -24.22 9.91
CA PHE A 391 -12.60 -24.66 10.70
C PHE A 391 -12.82 -26.17 10.55
N GLU A 392 -13.05 -26.86 11.68
CA GLU A 392 -13.42 -28.28 11.73
C GLU A 392 -14.87 -28.43 12.21
N ASP A 393 -15.62 -29.31 11.53
CA ASP A 393 -17.07 -29.49 11.71
C ASP A 393 -17.48 -30.96 11.87
N ARG A 394 -16.53 -31.84 12.18
CA ARG A 394 -16.72 -33.30 12.31
C ARG A 394 -17.57 -33.73 13.51
N ARG A 395 -17.71 -32.88 14.53
CA ARG A 395 -18.26 -33.28 15.84
C ARG A 395 -19.59 -32.62 16.13
N GLY A 396 -20.68 -33.27 15.72
CA GLY A 396 -22.05 -32.88 16.07
C GLY A 396 -22.43 -31.50 15.50
N ASP A 397 -22.92 -30.63 16.38
CA ASP A 397 -23.39 -29.27 16.13
C ASP A 397 -22.31 -28.20 16.33
N LYS A 398 -21.06 -28.61 16.60
CA LYS A 398 -19.96 -27.69 16.91
C LYS A 398 -19.03 -27.48 15.72
N VAL A 399 -18.62 -26.24 15.54
CA VAL A 399 -17.60 -25.82 14.59
C VAL A 399 -16.44 -25.20 15.36
N PHE A 400 -15.24 -25.76 15.23
CA PHE A 400 -14.06 -25.31 15.97
C PHE A 400 -13.06 -24.66 15.04
N LEU A 401 -12.44 -23.56 15.47
CA LEU A 401 -11.26 -23.05 14.81
C LEU A 401 -10.01 -23.81 15.30
N ALA A 402 -9.37 -24.55 14.41
CA ALA A 402 -8.18 -25.35 14.71
C ALA A 402 -6.93 -24.74 14.09
N VAL A 403 -5.80 -24.86 14.78
CA VAL A 403 -4.48 -24.54 14.24
C VAL A 403 -4.01 -25.70 13.37
N LYS A 404 -3.59 -25.41 12.14
CA LYS A 404 -3.09 -26.41 11.20
C LYS A 404 -1.57 -26.41 11.13
N SER A 405 -0.97 -25.23 11.03
CA SER A 405 0.48 -25.07 11.01
C SER A 405 0.90 -23.68 11.51
N THR A 406 2.18 -23.51 11.83
CA THR A 406 2.75 -22.23 12.24
C THR A 406 4.18 -22.12 11.72
N ILE A 407 4.52 -21.00 11.12
CA ILE A 407 5.88 -20.67 10.71
C ILE A 407 6.36 -19.43 11.46
N ASN A 408 7.68 -19.36 11.70
CA ASN A 408 8.31 -18.17 12.26
C ASN A 408 8.64 -17.18 11.14
N VAL A 409 8.47 -15.90 11.42
CA VAL A 409 8.73 -14.79 10.49
C VAL A 409 9.39 -13.62 11.20
N MET A 410 9.99 -12.71 10.44
CA MET A 410 10.52 -11.47 11.01
C MET A 410 9.38 -10.49 11.28
N PRO A 411 9.06 -10.16 12.54
CA PRO A 411 7.80 -9.49 12.91
C PRO A 411 7.56 -8.16 12.18
N LYS A 412 8.63 -7.39 11.99
CA LYS A 412 8.57 -6.04 11.41
C LYS A 412 9.00 -5.97 9.94
N SER A 413 9.56 -7.06 9.42
CA SER A 413 10.03 -7.15 8.02
C SER A 413 9.16 -8.09 7.18
N THR A 414 7.98 -8.47 7.67
CA THR A 414 7.05 -9.38 7.02
C THR A 414 5.73 -8.69 6.74
N THR A 415 5.21 -8.83 5.51
CA THR A 415 3.89 -8.34 5.12
C THR A 415 3.11 -9.42 4.38
N ILE A 416 1.79 -9.44 4.58
CA ILE A 416 0.88 -10.34 3.86
C ILE A 416 0.32 -9.60 2.64
N HIS A 417 0.42 -10.23 1.47
CA HIS A 417 -0.22 -9.79 0.25
C HIS A 417 -1.19 -10.87 -0.29
N SER A 418 -1.74 -10.70 -1.49
CA SER A 418 -2.71 -11.65 -2.04
C SER A 418 -2.06 -13.01 -2.34
N ASN A 419 -2.36 -13.99 -1.48
CA ASN A 419 -1.87 -15.37 -1.55
C ASN A 419 -0.35 -15.53 -1.46
N VAL A 420 0.35 -14.53 -0.92
CA VAL A 420 1.81 -14.56 -0.76
C VAL A 420 2.24 -13.71 0.42
N ILE A 421 3.25 -14.18 1.13
CA ILE A 421 3.90 -13.48 2.23
C ILE A 421 5.24 -12.98 1.72
N TYR A 422 5.52 -11.70 1.90
CA TYR A 422 6.82 -11.11 1.61
C TYR A 422 7.61 -10.91 2.90
N GLN A 423 8.90 -11.27 2.87
CA GLN A 423 9.84 -11.01 3.97
C GLN A 423 11.12 -10.36 3.45
N ASN A 424 11.54 -9.26 4.08
CA ASN A 424 12.87 -8.69 3.90
C ASN A 424 13.81 -9.22 4.98
N ILE A 425 14.65 -10.19 4.63
CA ILE A 425 15.61 -10.77 5.57
C ILE A 425 16.97 -10.14 5.29
N LEU A 426 17.31 -9.09 6.03
CA LEU A 426 18.60 -8.39 5.94
C LEU A 426 18.94 -7.89 4.52
N GLY A 427 17.95 -7.41 3.79
CA GLY A 427 18.07 -6.91 2.42
C GLY A 427 17.75 -7.94 1.34
N LYS A 428 17.53 -9.22 1.71
CA LYS A 428 17.14 -10.30 0.81
C LYS A 428 15.63 -10.45 0.73
N ALA A 429 15.09 -10.51 -0.48
CA ALA A 429 13.66 -10.56 -0.74
C ALA A 429 13.14 -12.01 -0.82
N TYR A 430 12.47 -12.47 0.22
CA TYR A 430 11.83 -13.78 0.27
C TYR A 430 10.33 -13.69 0.05
N PHE A 431 9.79 -14.62 -0.73
CA PHE A 431 8.36 -14.76 -0.98
C PHE A 431 7.92 -16.16 -0.60
N THR A 432 7.00 -16.25 0.37
CA THR A 432 6.44 -17.51 0.86
C THR A 432 5.00 -17.65 0.41
N MET A 433 4.70 -18.69 -0.36
CA MET A 433 3.38 -19.04 -0.84
C MET A 433 2.84 -20.21 -0.02
N PRO A 434 1.76 -20.02 0.76
CA PRO A 434 1.08 -21.14 1.37
C PRO A 434 0.27 -21.87 0.30
N ILE A 435 0.35 -23.19 0.32
CA ILE A 435 -0.42 -24.10 -0.53
C ILE A 435 -1.28 -24.94 0.41
N PRO A 436 -2.57 -24.57 0.60
CA PRO A 436 -3.46 -25.31 1.47
C PRO A 436 -3.58 -26.77 1.02
N LYS A 437 -3.65 -27.67 2.00
CA LYS A 437 -4.01 -29.08 1.79
C LYS A 437 -5.26 -29.43 2.58
N ASP A 438 -6.14 -30.24 2.01
CA ASP A 438 -7.33 -30.72 2.72
C ASP A 438 -6.93 -31.57 3.94
N SER A 439 -6.00 -32.51 3.75
CA SER A 439 -5.45 -33.36 4.81
C SER A 439 -3.99 -33.04 5.15
N GLY A 440 -3.67 -33.02 6.44
CA GLY A 440 -2.30 -32.77 6.92
C GLY A 440 -1.90 -31.29 6.91
N PRO A 441 -0.66 -30.96 7.28
CA PRO A 441 -0.19 -29.58 7.27
C PRO A 441 -0.08 -29.04 5.84
N SER A 442 -0.40 -27.76 5.66
CA SER A 442 -0.21 -27.09 4.37
C SER A 442 1.26 -26.96 4.02
N GLU A 443 1.55 -26.89 2.73
CA GLU A 443 2.90 -26.66 2.24
C GLU A 443 3.21 -25.16 2.23
N TRP A 444 4.43 -24.82 2.62
CA TRP A 444 4.91 -23.44 2.61
C TRP A 444 6.08 -23.34 1.65
N TYR A 445 5.81 -22.88 0.43
CA TYR A 445 6.84 -22.79 -0.60
C TYR A 445 7.50 -21.41 -0.54
N SER A 446 8.77 -21.34 -0.15
CA SER A 446 9.51 -20.08 -0.04
C SER A 446 10.57 -19.98 -1.11
N ILE A 447 10.61 -18.84 -1.81
CA ILE A 447 11.63 -18.54 -2.81
C ILE A 447 12.37 -17.25 -2.47
N LEU A 448 13.66 -17.26 -2.73
CA LEU A 448 14.48 -16.05 -2.79
C LEU A 448 14.37 -15.48 -4.21
N VAL A 449 13.99 -14.20 -4.31
CA VAL A 449 13.96 -13.48 -5.59
C VAL A 449 15.09 -12.46 -5.59
N ASN A 450 16.28 -12.89 -6.03
CA ASN A 450 17.48 -12.05 -6.02
C ASN A 450 17.28 -10.75 -6.81
N GLU A 451 16.48 -10.78 -7.88
CA GLU A 451 16.16 -9.61 -8.70
C GLU A 451 15.35 -8.56 -7.95
N ALA A 452 14.71 -8.94 -6.84
CA ALA A 452 13.95 -8.05 -5.96
C ALA A 452 14.78 -7.57 -4.75
N ASP A 453 16.06 -7.96 -4.64
CA ASP A 453 16.93 -7.51 -3.55
C ASP A 453 17.17 -5.99 -3.57
N GLY A 454 17.04 -5.38 -2.40
CA GLY A 454 17.16 -3.93 -2.23
C GLY A 454 16.00 -3.12 -2.84
N TYR A 455 14.98 -3.77 -3.39
CA TYR A 455 13.75 -3.09 -3.78
C TYR A 455 12.82 -2.88 -2.58
N LYS A 456 12.09 -1.78 -2.59
CA LYS A 456 10.91 -1.59 -1.74
C LYS A 456 9.74 -2.30 -2.40
N ILE A 457 9.28 -3.41 -1.83
CA ILE A 457 8.11 -4.14 -2.32
C ILE A 457 6.84 -3.38 -1.93
N LEU A 458 6.02 -3.05 -2.94
CA LEU A 458 4.81 -2.24 -2.76
C LEU A 458 3.55 -3.11 -2.77
N ASP A 459 3.51 -4.10 -3.66
CA ASP A 459 2.47 -5.11 -3.70
C ASP A 459 3.00 -6.43 -4.29
N ALA A 460 2.34 -7.53 -3.94
CA ALA A 460 2.62 -8.85 -4.49
C ALA A 460 1.34 -9.67 -4.62
N LYS A 461 1.29 -10.55 -5.61
CA LYS A 461 0.16 -11.46 -5.81
C LYS A 461 0.66 -12.79 -6.35
N TYR A 462 0.20 -13.88 -5.77
CA TYR A 462 0.42 -15.21 -6.30
C TYR A 462 -0.88 -15.82 -6.80
N LEU A 463 -0.91 -16.24 -8.06
CA LEU A 463 -2.06 -16.89 -8.67
C LEU A 463 -1.59 -17.90 -9.72
N ASN A 464 -2.12 -19.12 -9.69
CA ASN A 464 -1.87 -20.15 -10.70
C ASN A 464 -0.39 -20.33 -11.07
N LYS A 465 0.47 -20.47 -10.06
CA LYS A 465 1.93 -20.62 -10.21
C LYS A 465 2.65 -19.39 -10.77
N VAL A 466 2.02 -18.22 -10.77
CA VAL A 466 2.64 -16.95 -11.18
C VAL A 466 2.67 -16.01 -9.99
N LEU A 467 3.88 -15.57 -9.63
CA LEU A 467 4.12 -14.51 -8.67
C LEU A 467 4.32 -13.20 -9.43
N VAL A 468 3.46 -12.23 -9.15
CA VAL A 468 3.55 -10.86 -9.68
C VAL A 468 3.97 -9.95 -8.54
N ILE A 469 5.09 -9.25 -8.71
CA ILE A 469 5.64 -8.33 -7.71
C ILE A 469 5.66 -6.93 -8.32
N THR A 470 5.12 -5.96 -7.60
CA THR A 470 5.29 -4.53 -7.90
C THR A 470 6.25 -3.95 -6.88
N ALA A 471 7.36 -3.40 -7.37
CA ALA A 471 8.46 -2.96 -6.53
C ALA A 471 9.02 -1.62 -7.02
N HIS A 472 9.73 -0.93 -6.14
CA HIS A 472 10.38 0.33 -6.43
C HIS A 472 11.86 0.30 -6.04
N LYS A 473 12.73 0.83 -6.91
CA LYS A 473 14.16 1.06 -6.65
C LYS A 473 14.67 2.15 -7.58
N ASP A 474 15.61 2.97 -7.09
CA ASP A 474 16.32 3.98 -7.90
C ASP A 474 15.38 4.86 -8.75
N ASN A 475 14.30 5.34 -8.13
CA ASN A 475 13.28 6.21 -8.75
C ASN A 475 12.52 5.57 -9.91
N ALA A 476 12.51 4.24 -10.00
CA ALA A 476 11.81 3.49 -11.02
C ALA A 476 10.87 2.44 -10.41
N TYR A 477 9.73 2.26 -11.08
CA TYR A 477 8.80 1.18 -10.79
C TYR A 477 9.14 -0.04 -11.63
N HIS A 478 9.23 -1.18 -10.96
CA HIS A 478 9.52 -2.46 -11.59
C HIS A 478 8.37 -3.42 -11.32
N ARG A 479 8.07 -4.22 -12.35
CA ARG A 479 7.14 -5.32 -12.24
C ARG A 479 7.88 -6.61 -12.57
N PHE A 480 7.96 -7.50 -11.60
CA PHE A 480 8.48 -8.85 -11.80
C PHE A 480 7.30 -9.80 -12.01
N ILE A 481 7.41 -10.66 -13.02
CA ILE A 481 6.44 -11.72 -13.29
C ILE A 481 7.22 -13.02 -13.32
N ILE A 482 7.07 -13.81 -12.27
CA ILE A 482 7.88 -14.99 -12.01
C ILE A 482 6.98 -16.21 -12.10
N LYS A 483 7.29 -17.12 -13.01
CA LYS A 483 6.65 -18.44 -13.06
C LYS A 483 7.33 -19.35 -12.04
N VAL A 484 6.55 -19.81 -11.08
CA VAL A 484 7.00 -20.66 -9.99
C VAL A 484 6.78 -22.12 -10.38
N ASN A 485 7.86 -22.81 -10.77
CA ASN A 485 7.82 -24.24 -11.06
C ASN A 485 8.19 -25.03 -9.80
N LYS A 486 7.28 -25.89 -9.35
CA LYS A 486 7.49 -26.74 -8.17
C LYS A 486 8.52 -27.86 -8.41
N ASP A 487 8.74 -28.26 -9.66
CA ASP A 487 9.45 -29.51 -9.99
C ASP A 487 10.99 -29.39 -10.09
N LYS A 488 11.60 -28.30 -9.61
CA LYS A 488 13.02 -28.00 -9.89
C LYS A 488 13.89 -27.58 -8.70
N TYR A 489 13.47 -27.82 -7.46
CA TYR A 489 14.25 -27.41 -6.29
C TYR A 489 14.24 -28.45 -5.18
#